data_AF-A0A6M0ADL5-F1
#
_entry.id   AF-A0A6M0ADL5-F1
#
_cell.length_a   1.000
_cell.length_b   1.000
_cell.length_c   1.000
_cell.angle_alpha   90.00
_cell.angle_beta   90.00
_cell.angle_gamma   90.00
#
_symmetry.space_group_name_H-M   'P 1'
#
loop_
_entity.id
_entity.type
_entity.pdbx_description
1 polymer ?
#
loop_
_entity_poly.entity_id
_entity_poly.type
_entity_poly.pdbx_seq_one_letter_code
_entity_poly.pdbx_strand_id
1 'polypeptide(L)'
;MTNLLQSPPTPRPVTPLGILVQQLEGIVEMAEQEKVPASLMASLQQALALAAGIDPYLEECATPESPALAALAQKTAREDWSKLFSDEETVRQLEQEMLSGHIEGQTLKLFVYMTKAKRILEVGMFTGYSALAMAEALPEDGDLVACEVDQYVADFARACFEASPHGSKIKVE
;
A
#
# COMPACT_ATOMS: atom_id res chain seq x y z
N MET A 1 -2.72 -31.32 -9.78
CA MET A 1 -2.40 -30.12 -10.57
C MET A 1 -2.19 -28.99 -9.58
N THR A 2 -0.93 -28.70 -9.26
CA THR A 2 -0.54 -27.65 -8.32
C THR A 2 -0.88 -26.32 -8.98
N ASN A 3 -1.82 -25.57 -8.40
CA ASN A 3 -2.05 -24.18 -8.76
C ASN A 3 -0.73 -23.44 -8.51
N LEU A 4 -0.04 -23.10 -9.58
CA LEU A 4 1.01 -22.09 -9.56
C LEU A 4 0.29 -20.78 -9.25
N LEU A 5 0.22 -20.42 -7.96
CA LEU A 5 -0.16 -19.06 -7.56
C LEU A 5 0.82 -18.14 -8.29
N GLN A 6 0.34 -17.47 -9.34
CA GLN A 6 1.12 -16.44 -10.01
C GLN A 6 1.50 -15.41 -8.95
N SER A 7 2.79 -15.09 -8.89
CA SER A 7 3.26 -13.99 -8.05
C SER A 7 2.48 -12.72 -8.44
N PRO A 8 2.03 -11.91 -7.47
CA PRO A 8 1.34 -10.68 -7.79
C PRO A 8 2.24 -9.79 -8.67
N PRO A 9 1.66 -9.02 -9.61
CA PRO A 9 2.44 -8.08 -10.43
C PRO A 9 3.19 -7.10 -9.52
N THR A 10 4.48 -6.90 -9.79
CA THR A 10 5.28 -5.91 -9.06
C THR A 10 4.69 -4.51 -9.28
N PRO A 11 4.41 -3.74 -8.22
CA PRO A 11 3.88 -2.40 -8.36
C PRO A 11 4.88 -1.47 -9.06
N ARG A 12 4.37 -0.54 -9.85
CA ARG A 12 5.18 0.51 -10.47
C ARG A 12 5.60 1.55 -9.43
N PRO A 13 6.80 2.15 -9.53
CA PRO A 13 7.19 3.22 -8.62
C PRO A 13 6.31 4.45 -8.85
N VAL A 14 5.63 4.90 -7.78
CA VAL A 14 4.77 6.09 -7.79
C VAL A 14 5.24 7.19 -6.84
N THR A 15 6.10 6.84 -5.88
CA THR A 15 6.67 7.80 -4.94
C THR A 15 7.92 8.45 -5.55
N PRO A 16 8.27 9.70 -5.18
CA PRO A 16 9.52 10.31 -5.62
C PRO A 16 10.76 9.47 -5.31
N LEU A 17 10.77 8.78 -4.17
CA LEU A 17 11.85 7.88 -3.77
C LEU A 17 11.91 6.64 -4.67
N GLY A 18 10.78 5.95 -4.88
CA GLY A 18 10.73 4.78 -5.77
C GLY A 18 11.11 5.14 -7.21
N ILE A 19 10.69 6.31 -7.70
CA ILE A 19 11.08 6.82 -9.02
C ILE A 19 12.59 7.10 -9.07
N LEU A 20 13.17 7.70 -8.02
CA LEU A 20 14.62 7.91 -7.93
C LEU A 20 15.37 6.58 -7.97
N VAL A 21 14.91 5.57 -7.22
CA VAL A 21 15.50 4.23 -7.23
C VAL A 21 15.50 3.65 -8.63
N GLN A 22 14.35 3.65 -9.31
CA GLN A 22 14.24 3.15 -10.69
C GLN A 22 15.18 3.90 -11.66
N GLN A 23 15.31 5.22 -11.52
CA GLN A 23 16.25 6.01 -12.33
C GLN A 23 17.71 5.62 -12.05
N LEU A 24 18.07 5.43 -10.77
CA LEU A 24 19.42 5.03 -10.37
C LEU A 24 19.75 3.62 -10.84
N GLU A 25 18.81 2.68 -10.80
CA GLU A 25 18.97 1.34 -11.38
C GLU A 25 19.33 1.42 -12.87
N GLY A 26 18.55 2.18 -13.66
CA GLY A 26 18.84 2.38 -15.07
C GLY A 26 20.20 3.06 -15.31
N ILE A 27 20.60 4.02 -14.47
CA ILE A 27 21.91 4.67 -14.57
C ILE A 27 23.05 3.69 -14.27
N VAL A 28 22.90 2.85 -13.25
CA VAL A 28 23.89 1.81 -12.91
C VAL A 28 24.03 0.82 -14.08
N GLU A 29 22.92 0.33 -14.64
CA GLU A 29 22.93 -0.56 -15.80
C GLU A 29 23.65 0.06 -17.01
N MET A 30 23.34 1.31 -17.35
CA MET A 30 24.03 2.03 -18.43
C MET A 30 25.52 2.21 -18.14
N ALA A 31 25.88 2.56 -16.90
CA ALA A 31 27.27 2.76 -16.51
C ALA A 31 28.09 1.46 -16.55
N GLU A 32 27.47 0.31 -16.26
CA GLU A 32 28.09 -1.01 -16.38
C GLU A 32 28.39 -1.34 -17.85
N GLN A 33 27.44 -1.07 -18.75
CA GLN A 33 27.59 -1.29 -20.20
C GLN A 33 28.70 -0.42 -20.80
N GLU A 34 28.77 0.86 -20.41
CA GLU A 34 29.77 1.83 -20.86
C GLU A 34 31.14 1.68 -20.18
N LYS A 35 31.28 0.76 -19.21
CA LYS A 35 32.53 0.47 -18.49
C LYS A 35 33.16 1.72 -17.87
N VAL A 36 32.34 2.52 -17.18
CA VAL A 36 32.81 3.73 -16.49
C VAL A 36 33.92 3.42 -15.47
N PRO A 37 34.72 4.42 -15.04
CA PRO A 37 35.74 4.20 -14.02
C PRO A 37 35.17 3.55 -12.75
N ALA A 38 35.93 2.62 -12.16
CA ALA A 38 35.48 1.85 -10.99
C ALA A 38 35.06 2.74 -9.80
N SER A 39 35.71 3.90 -9.62
CA SER A 39 35.34 4.88 -8.59
C SER A 39 33.96 5.50 -8.83
N LEU A 40 33.60 5.77 -10.08
CA LEU A 40 32.28 6.29 -10.44
C LEU A 40 31.22 5.20 -10.26
N MET A 41 31.50 3.97 -10.72
CA MET A 41 30.60 2.82 -10.54
C MET A 41 30.29 2.59 -9.05
N ALA A 42 31.33 2.55 -8.20
CA ALA A 42 31.15 2.39 -6.75
C ALA A 42 30.29 3.50 -6.14
N SER A 43 30.46 4.75 -6.60
CA SER A 43 29.65 5.89 -6.12
C SER A 43 28.18 5.75 -6.54
N LEU A 44 27.91 5.31 -7.77
CA LEU A 44 26.54 5.08 -8.27
C LEU A 44 25.86 3.94 -7.51
N GLN A 45 26.57 2.82 -7.31
CA GLN A 45 26.07 1.69 -6.53
C GLN A 45 25.78 2.08 -5.07
N GLN A 46 26.63 2.90 -4.47
CA GLN A 46 26.38 3.41 -3.12
C GLN A 46 25.14 4.31 -3.06
N ALA A 47 24.96 5.20 -4.04
CA ALA A 47 23.77 6.05 -4.13
C ALA A 47 22.49 5.22 -4.29
N LEU A 48 22.51 4.21 -5.17
CA LEU A 48 21.41 3.28 -5.36
C LEU A 48 21.12 2.51 -4.07
N ALA A 49 22.14 1.94 -3.41
CA ALA A 49 21.97 1.19 -2.17
C ALA A 49 21.35 2.05 -1.05
N LEU A 50 21.77 3.31 -0.92
CA LEU A 50 21.18 4.24 0.03
C LEU A 50 19.72 4.54 -0.30
N ALA A 51 19.40 4.84 -1.57
CA ALA A 51 18.04 5.16 -1.97
C ALA A 51 17.10 3.95 -1.83
N ALA A 52 17.50 2.79 -2.36
CA ALA A 52 16.71 1.55 -2.33
C ALA A 52 16.59 0.96 -0.91
N GLY A 53 17.52 1.30 -0.01
CA GLY A 53 17.52 0.82 1.36
C GLY A 53 16.58 1.58 2.30
N ILE A 54 16.06 2.76 1.92
CA ILE A 54 15.25 3.58 2.82
C ILE A 54 13.90 2.91 3.14
N ASP A 55 13.15 2.46 2.14
CA ASP A 55 11.83 1.87 2.37
C ASP A 55 11.90 0.56 3.20
N PRO A 56 12.77 -0.42 2.88
CA PRO A 56 12.95 -1.61 3.71
C PRO A 56 13.39 -1.28 5.15
N TYR A 57 14.26 -0.28 5.32
CA TYR A 57 14.68 0.16 6.65
C TYR A 57 13.51 0.76 7.44
N LEU A 58 12.66 1.57 6.80
CA LEU A 58 11.47 2.13 7.44
C LEU A 58 10.48 1.03 7.83
N GLU A 59 10.24 0.05 6.95
CA GLU A 59 9.37 -1.09 7.23
C GLU A 59 9.88 -1.93 8.42
N GLU A 60 11.19 -2.21 8.45
CA GLU A 60 11.81 -2.97 9.56
C GLU A 60 11.75 -2.20 10.88
N CYS A 61 11.90 -0.88 10.85
CA CYS A 61 11.87 -0.03 12.04
C CYS A 61 10.44 0.33 12.50
N ALA A 62 9.44 0.12 11.66
CA ALA A 62 8.04 0.41 11.98
C ALA A 62 7.38 -0.73 12.77
N THR A 63 6.33 -0.41 13.52
CA THR A 63 5.50 -1.44 14.13
C THR A 63 4.91 -2.32 13.04
N PRO A 64 5.02 -3.67 13.09
CA PRO A 64 4.50 -4.54 12.05
C PRO A 64 3.00 -4.36 11.78
N GLU A 65 2.59 -4.69 10.56
CA GLU A 65 1.17 -4.77 10.19
C GLU A 65 0.44 -5.84 11.00
N SER A 66 -0.86 -5.65 11.22
CA SER A 66 -1.71 -6.73 11.69
C SER A 66 -1.87 -7.78 10.58
N PRO A 67 -2.22 -9.04 10.93
CA PRO A 67 -2.53 -10.04 9.93
C PRO A 67 -3.66 -9.62 8.97
N ALA A 68 -4.61 -8.82 9.44
CA ALA A 68 -5.72 -8.34 8.63
C ALA A 68 -5.27 -7.28 7.60
N LEU A 69 -4.41 -6.35 8.00
CA LEU A 69 -3.82 -5.36 7.10
C LEU A 69 -2.94 -6.03 6.03
N ALA A 70 -2.06 -6.94 6.44
CA ALA A 70 -1.20 -7.68 5.51
C ALA A 70 -2.03 -8.51 4.52
N ALA A 71 -3.11 -9.16 4.98
CA ALA A 71 -4.01 -9.93 4.11
C ALA A 71 -4.76 -9.02 3.12
N LEU A 72 -5.24 -7.86 3.56
CA LEU A 72 -5.90 -6.86 2.70
C LEU A 72 -4.92 -6.37 1.62
N ALA A 73 -3.71 -5.95 2.00
CA ALA A 73 -2.70 -5.51 1.05
C ALA A 73 -2.36 -6.58 0.01
N GLN A 74 -2.16 -7.83 0.45
CA GLN A 74 -1.93 -8.97 -0.46
C GLN A 74 -3.10 -9.22 -1.40
N LYS A 75 -4.35 -9.09 -0.91
CA LYS A 75 -5.53 -9.25 -1.74
C LYS A 75 -5.61 -8.14 -2.78
N THR A 76 -5.34 -6.89 -2.39
CA THR A 76 -5.29 -5.74 -3.31
C THR A 76 -4.24 -5.92 -4.40
N ALA A 77 -3.04 -6.40 -4.05
CA ALA A 77 -1.96 -6.63 -5.02
C ALA A 77 -2.24 -7.76 -6.03
N ARG A 78 -3.15 -8.69 -5.70
CA ARG A 78 -3.51 -9.83 -6.56
C ARG A 78 -4.71 -9.56 -7.47
N GLU A 79 -5.48 -8.53 -7.19
CA GLU A 79 -6.68 -8.22 -7.96
C GLU A 79 -6.30 -7.61 -9.32
N ASP A 80 -6.94 -8.08 -10.39
CA ASP A 80 -6.68 -7.58 -11.74
C ASP A 80 -7.52 -6.33 -12.02
N TRP A 81 -7.04 -5.20 -11.48
CA TRP A 81 -7.72 -3.91 -11.59
C TRP A 81 -7.93 -3.44 -13.03
N SER A 82 -7.04 -3.83 -13.95
CA SER A 82 -7.16 -3.46 -15.37
C SER A 82 -8.26 -4.26 -16.06
N LYS A 83 -8.36 -5.56 -15.73
CA LYS A 83 -9.46 -6.39 -16.20
C LYS A 83 -10.81 -5.94 -15.65
N LEU A 84 -10.90 -5.66 -14.34
CA LEU A 84 -12.14 -5.17 -13.72
C LEU A 84 -12.65 -3.90 -14.40
N PHE A 85 -11.76 -2.96 -14.71
CA PHE A 85 -12.16 -1.77 -15.46
C PHE A 85 -12.57 -2.11 -16.91
N SER A 86 -11.84 -3.00 -17.58
CA SER A 86 -12.16 -3.43 -18.95
C SER A 86 -13.49 -4.19 -19.05
N ASP A 87 -13.88 -4.88 -17.99
CA ASP A 87 -15.13 -5.61 -17.84
C ASP A 87 -16.28 -4.71 -17.30
N GLU A 88 -16.03 -3.41 -17.09
CA GLU A 88 -16.98 -2.41 -16.56
C GLU A 88 -17.46 -2.67 -15.11
N GLU A 89 -16.71 -3.45 -14.34
CA GLU A 89 -17.00 -3.74 -12.92
C GLU A 89 -16.62 -2.56 -12.00
N THR A 90 -15.63 -1.75 -12.41
CA THR A 90 -15.21 -0.54 -11.70
C THR A 90 -15.55 0.72 -12.50
N VAL A 91 -15.93 1.79 -11.80
CA VAL A 91 -16.36 3.06 -12.42
C VAL A 91 -15.21 3.86 -13.04
N ARG A 92 -13.97 3.47 -12.74
CA ARG A 92 -12.72 4.06 -13.26
C ARG A 92 -11.61 3.03 -13.28
N GLN A 93 -10.53 3.34 -14.03
CA GLN A 93 -9.28 2.61 -13.93
C GLN A 93 -8.73 2.75 -12.51
N LEU A 94 -8.49 1.61 -11.86
CA LEU A 94 -7.86 1.49 -10.55
C LEU A 94 -6.54 0.75 -10.70
N GLU A 95 -5.70 0.87 -9.68
CA GLU A 95 -4.38 0.26 -9.65
C GLU A 95 -3.95 0.00 -8.21
N GLN A 96 -3.12 -1.02 -7.99
CA GLN A 96 -2.71 -1.44 -6.64
C GLN A 96 -1.92 -0.34 -5.91
N GLU A 97 -1.25 0.54 -6.65
CA GLU A 97 -0.43 1.64 -6.15
C GLU A 97 -1.26 2.75 -5.47
N MET A 98 -2.59 2.70 -5.57
CA MET A 98 -3.48 3.60 -4.83
C MET A 98 -3.59 3.26 -3.33
N LEU A 99 -3.02 2.14 -2.89
CA LEU A 99 -3.02 1.71 -1.49
C LEU A 99 -2.07 2.56 -0.63
N SER A 100 -2.57 3.10 0.48
CA SER A 100 -1.77 3.80 1.50
C SER A 100 -1.03 2.83 2.43
N GLY A 101 -0.15 1.95 1.93
CA GLY A 101 0.40 0.76 2.62
C GLY A 101 0.95 0.87 4.07
N HIS A 102 1.94 0.04 4.41
CA HIS A 102 2.32 -0.19 5.82
C HIS A 102 2.69 1.09 6.59
N ILE A 103 3.56 1.91 6.01
CA ILE A 103 4.09 3.10 6.68
C ILE A 103 3.00 4.17 6.88
N GLU A 104 2.17 4.43 5.86
CA GLU A 104 1.06 5.37 5.98
C GLU A 104 0.03 4.89 7.00
N GLY A 105 -0.32 3.60 7.01
CA GLY A 105 -1.24 3.03 8.00
C GLY A 105 -0.75 3.18 9.44
N GLN A 106 0.53 2.92 9.72
CA GLN A 106 1.10 3.14 11.05
C GLN A 106 1.11 4.61 11.45
N THR A 107 1.36 5.50 10.49
CA THR A 107 1.29 6.95 10.72
C THR A 107 -0.13 7.40 11.08
N LEU A 108 -1.15 6.89 10.36
CA LEU A 108 -2.55 7.18 10.66
C LEU A 108 -2.96 6.66 12.04
N LYS A 109 -2.54 5.45 12.43
CA LYS A 109 -2.73 4.92 13.79
C LYS A 109 -2.15 5.84 14.86
N LEU A 110 -0.93 6.34 14.63
CA LEU A 110 -0.29 7.29 15.53
C LEU A 110 -1.12 8.58 15.66
N PHE A 111 -1.67 9.10 14.56
CA PHE A 111 -2.56 10.27 14.61
C PHE A 111 -3.84 10.00 15.40
N VAL A 112 -4.50 8.86 15.17
CA VAL A 112 -5.69 8.45 15.95
C VAL A 112 -5.36 8.39 17.44
N TYR A 113 -4.23 7.77 17.81
CA TYR A 113 -3.78 7.66 19.19
C TYR A 113 -3.51 9.03 19.82
N MET A 114 -2.73 9.89 19.15
CA MET A 114 -2.34 11.21 19.68
C MET A 114 -3.54 12.15 19.84
N THR A 115 -4.47 12.12 18.88
CA THR A 115 -5.66 12.98 18.88
C THR A 115 -6.78 12.45 19.76
N LYS A 116 -6.72 11.18 20.16
CA LYS A 116 -7.81 10.46 20.85
C LYS A 116 -9.12 10.53 20.06
N ALA A 117 -9.02 10.43 18.74
CA ALA A 117 -10.17 10.44 17.87
C ALA A 117 -11.13 9.31 18.26
N LYS A 118 -12.43 9.60 18.20
CA LYS A 118 -13.51 8.60 18.34
C LYS A 118 -14.36 8.48 17.09
N ARG A 119 -14.30 9.47 16.20
CA ARG A 119 -15.10 9.57 14.99
C ARG A 119 -14.20 10.01 13.86
N ILE A 120 -14.16 9.23 12.79
CA ILE A 120 -13.31 9.49 11.63
C ILE A 120 -14.19 9.49 10.39
N LEU A 121 -13.96 10.47 9.52
CA LEU A 121 -14.50 10.47 8.16
C LEU A 121 -13.31 10.31 7.22
N GLU A 122 -13.35 9.26 6.40
CA GLU A 122 -12.42 9.04 5.31
C GLU A 122 -13.14 9.27 3.99
N VAL A 123 -12.54 10.05 3.09
CA VAL A 123 -13.08 10.33 1.75
C VAL A 123 -12.11 9.78 0.73
N GLY A 124 -12.54 8.73 0.00
CA GLY A 124 -11.67 7.93 -0.86
C GLY A 124 -11.04 6.79 -0.08
N MET A 125 -11.78 5.69 0.07
CA MET A 125 -11.36 4.51 0.83
C MET A 125 -10.46 3.58 0.02
N PHE A 126 -10.73 3.46 -1.29
CA PHE A 126 -10.24 2.37 -2.12
C PHE A 126 -10.48 1.02 -1.40
N THR A 127 -9.51 0.10 -1.39
CA THR A 127 -9.69 -1.22 -0.77
C THR A 127 -9.73 -1.23 0.76
N GLY A 128 -9.56 -0.07 1.41
CA GLY A 128 -9.84 0.09 2.83
C GLY A 128 -8.66 -0.11 3.79
N TYR A 129 -7.41 -0.12 3.30
CA TYR A 129 -6.25 -0.29 4.18
C TYR A 129 -6.15 0.81 5.25
N SER A 130 -6.25 2.07 4.85
CA SER A 130 -6.21 3.22 5.76
C SER A 130 -7.39 3.23 6.73
N ALA A 131 -8.60 2.94 6.25
CA ALA A 131 -9.80 2.76 7.09
C ALA A 131 -9.55 1.72 8.19
N LEU A 132 -9.05 0.54 7.80
CA LEU A 132 -8.79 -0.55 8.73
C LEU A 132 -7.68 -0.19 9.72
N ALA A 133 -6.59 0.42 9.25
CA ALA A 133 -5.51 0.85 10.11
C ALA A 133 -6.00 1.84 11.17
N MET A 134 -6.81 2.84 10.79
CA MET A 134 -7.41 3.78 11.73
C MET A 134 -8.38 3.10 12.71
N ALA A 135 -9.20 2.15 12.25
CA ALA A 135 -10.13 1.40 13.08
C ALA A 135 -9.45 0.52 14.15
N GLU A 136 -8.27 -0.02 13.84
CA GLU A 136 -7.44 -0.75 14.82
C GLU A 136 -7.00 0.15 15.98
N ALA A 137 -6.76 1.44 15.74
CA ALA A 137 -6.35 2.41 16.75
C ALA A 137 -7.52 3.12 17.47
N LEU A 138 -8.74 3.06 16.91
CA LEU A 138 -9.93 3.61 17.56
C LEU A 138 -10.25 2.86 18.86
N PRO A 139 -10.86 3.53 19.87
CA PRO A 139 -11.42 2.83 21.03
C PRO A 139 -12.58 1.89 20.62
N GLU A 140 -13.05 1.07 21.54
CA GLU A 140 -14.17 0.14 21.29
C GLU A 140 -15.47 0.89 20.92
N ASP A 141 -15.68 2.07 21.50
CA ASP A 141 -16.81 2.96 21.21
C ASP A 141 -16.54 3.96 20.07
N GLY A 142 -15.50 3.71 19.26
CA GLY A 142 -15.14 4.54 18.12
C GLY A 142 -15.83 4.09 16.82
N ASP A 143 -16.12 5.06 15.95
CA ASP A 143 -16.70 4.83 14.63
C ASP A 143 -15.90 5.53 13.52
N LEU A 144 -15.88 4.90 12.36
CA LEU A 144 -15.26 5.40 11.13
C LEU A 144 -16.26 5.28 9.99
N VAL A 145 -16.50 6.37 9.28
CA VAL A 145 -17.25 6.38 8.02
C VAL A 145 -16.26 6.54 6.88
N ALA A 146 -16.22 5.57 5.98
CA ALA A 146 -15.37 5.58 4.80
C ALA A 146 -16.24 5.73 3.54
N CYS A 147 -16.00 6.79 2.79
CA CYS A 147 -16.73 7.07 1.56
C CYS A 147 -16.02 6.45 0.36
N GLU A 148 -16.73 5.61 -0.40
CA GLU A 148 -16.23 5.01 -1.64
C GLU A 148 -17.30 5.04 -2.73
N VAL A 149 -16.92 5.54 -3.90
CA VAL A 149 -17.83 5.71 -5.02
C VAL A 149 -18.01 4.43 -5.83
N ASP A 150 -17.00 3.55 -5.80
CA ASP A 150 -16.99 2.31 -6.55
C ASP A 150 -17.58 1.16 -5.72
N GLN A 151 -18.71 0.62 -6.19
CA GLN A 151 -19.42 -0.44 -5.46
C GLN A 151 -18.62 -1.74 -5.36
N TYR A 152 -17.89 -2.13 -6.41
CA TYR A 152 -17.06 -3.33 -6.38
C TYR A 152 -15.97 -3.19 -5.31
N VAL A 153 -15.32 -2.03 -5.26
CA VAL A 153 -14.28 -1.72 -4.27
C VAL A 153 -14.86 -1.65 -2.85
N ALA A 154 -16.05 -1.06 -2.69
CA ALA A 154 -16.75 -1.03 -1.41
C ALA A 154 -17.04 -2.45 -0.88
N ASP A 155 -17.48 -3.36 -1.74
CA ASP A 155 -17.74 -4.76 -1.38
C ASP A 155 -16.43 -5.53 -1.12
N PHE A 156 -15.39 -5.26 -1.90
CA PHE A 156 -14.04 -5.78 -1.66
C PHE A 156 -13.56 -5.43 -0.24
N ALA A 157 -13.71 -4.17 0.16
CA ALA A 157 -13.28 -3.67 1.45
C ALA A 157 -14.13 -4.23 2.59
N ARG A 158 -15.46 -4.27 2.45
CA ARG A 158 -16.37 -4.90 3.43
C ARG A 158 -15.96 -6.33 3.74
N ALA A 159 -15.68 -7.14 2.71
CA ALA A 159 -15.21 -8.51 2.89
C ALA A 159 -13.88 -8.59 3.66
N CYS A 160 -12.98 -7.61 3.48
CA CYS A 160 -11.73 -7.55 4.26
C CYS A 160 -11.98 -7.12 5.71
N PHE A 161 -12.91 -6.19 5.93
CA PHE A 161 -13.28 -5.72 7.27
C PHE A 161 -13.95 -6.82 8.09
N GLU A 162 -14.80 -7.64 7.49
CA GLU A 162 -15.43 -8.80 8.17
C GLU A 162 -14.40 -9.81 8.71
N ALA A 163 -13.24 -9.91 8.07
CA ALA A 163 -12.15 -10.77 8.52
C ALA A 163 -11.30 -10.14 9.66
N SER A 164 -11.58 -8.89 10.05
CA SER A 164 -10.85 -8.18 11.10
C SER A 164 -11.69 -8.01 12.37
N PRO A 165 -11.09 -8.15 13.56
CA PRO A 165 -11.78 -7.84 14.81
C PRO A 165 -12.16 -6.35 14.95
N HIS A 166 -11.63 -5.48 14.10
CA HIS A 166 -11.91 -4.04 14.12
C HIS A 166 -12.87 -3.58 13.02
N GLY A 167 -13.29 -4.48 12.12
CA GLY A 167 -14.14 -4.13 10.99
C GLY A 167 -15.51 -3.58 11.38
N SER A 168 -16.05 -3.99 12.54
CA SER A 168 -17.35 -3.51 13.04
C SER A 168 -17.39 -2.01 13.36
N LYS A 169 -16.23 -1.36 13.44
CA LYS A 169 -16.12 0.10 13.66
C LYS A 169 -16.24 0.89 12.35
N ILE A 170 -16.19 0.22 11.19
CA ILE A 170 -16.12 0.87 9.89
C ILE A 170 -17.48 0.75 9.20
N LYS A 171 -18.00 1.88 8.74
CA LYS A 171 -19.16 1.96 7.88
C LYS A 171 -18.74 2.47 6.50
N VAL A 172 -19.02 1.70 5.47
CA VAL A 172 -18.73 2.07 4.06
C VAL A 172 -19.97 2.68 3.44
N GLU A 173 -19.86 3.94 2.99
CA GLU A 173 -20.93 4.76 2.38
C GLU A 173 -20.61 5.16 0.94
#